data_AF-A0AAW4N3C6-F1
#
_entry.id   AF-A0AAW4N3C6-F1
#
_cell.length_a   1.000
_cell.length_b   1.000
_cell.length_c   1.000
_cell.angle_alpha   90.00
_cell.angle_beta   90.00
_cell.angle_gamma   90.00
#
_symmetry.space_group_name_H-M   'P 1'
#
loop_
_entity.id
_entity.type
_entity.pdbx_description
1 polymer ?
#
loop_
_entity_poly.entity_id
_entity_poly.type
_entity_poly.pdbx_seq_one_letter_code
_entity_poly.pdbx_strand_id
1 'polypeptide(L)'
;MFQIAIHKDEGYRKGKDGLKLNLHAHLVADWTDHQSGKSLKLNRNDMSEMQTICAEVLGMERGKSSEKQHLSAIQFKIAAEEQRAEAQTKAIALQSVLGGLMLHAVTREVQLHEGKLKYAKEQTVQEHKIMAHYRDLRIKVSKEREEISQETKEMRSQMQFCKGVVDSKIKRIEALRSEISGLSEQKNEVLELIGQKEQLKKDVLSLECSQQETQMELDVLNGEVFMKEKSRDILQGEVQELTQERDKAKQETAAARASLLELTRNKENVKTWKCAYQELLHIIQPVLDAITRLAHYNGRGGMFTAFETFQINFAL
;
A
#
# COMPACT_ATOMS: atom_id res chain seq x y z
N MET A 1 0.89 157.33 -21.14
CA MET A 1 1.61 156.07 -20.81
C MET A 1 2.98 156.46 -20.29
N PHE A 2 3.38 155.96 -19.12
CA PHE A 2 4.61 156.42 -18.47
C PHE A 2 5.75 155.40 -18.51
N GLN A 3 5.47 154.09 -18.51
CA GLN A 3 6.53 153.08 -18.55
C GLN A 3 6.03 151.73 -19.09
N ILE A 4 6.86 151.05 -19.89
CA ILE A 4 6.70 149.63 -20.24
C ILE A 4 8.00 148.91 -19.87
N ALA A 5 7.91 147.80 -19.16
CA ALA A 5 9.03 146.88 -18.92
C ALA A 5 8.66 145.48 -19.45
N ILE A 6 9.56 144.83 -20.20
CA ILE A 6 9.34 143.51 -20.79
C ILE A 6 10.33 142.53 -20.16
N HIS A 7 9.83 141.46 -19.55
CA HIS A 7 10.62 140.42 -18.90
C HIS A 7 10.66 139.18 -19.80
N LYS A 8 11.89 138.68 -20.06
CA LYS A 8 12.16 137.49 -20.90
C LYS A 8 12.97 136.41 -20.19
N ASP A 9 13.35 136.68 -18.96
CA ASP A 9 14.25 135.92 -18.09
C ASP A 9 13.50 135.10 -17.03
N GLU A 10 12.20 135.33 -16.87
CA GLU A 10 11.35 134.55 -15.95
C GLU A 10 10.80 133.26 -16.60
N GLY A 11 10.40 132.28 -15.79
CA GLY A 11 9.86 131.00 -16.28
C GLY A 11 9.82 129.89 -15.24
N TYR A 12 9.43 128.68 -15.68
CA TYR A 12 9.49 127.47 -14.86
C TYR A 12 9.96 126.26 -15.67
N ARG A 13 10.65 125.33 -15.02
CA ARG A 13 11.11 124.09 -15.66
C ARG A 13 9.98 123.07 -15.65
N LYS A 14 9.60 122.57 -16.83
CA LYS A 14 8.53 121.56 -16.96
C LYS A 14 9.16 120.18 -17.14
N GLY A 15 9.45 119.49 -16.04
CA GLY A 15 9.95 118.11 -16.08
C GLY A 15 11.26 117.97 -16.88
N LYS A 16 11.31 117.01 -17.82
CA LYS A 16 12.46 116.73 -18.69
C LYS A 16 12.49 117.57 -19.97
N ASP A 17 11.41 118.30 -20.30
CA ASP A 17 11.21 118.95 -21.61
C ASP A 17 11.69 120.41 -21.68
N GLY A 18 12.70 120.77 -20.86
CA GLY A 18 13.35 122.08 -20.91
C GLY A 18 12.66 123.21 -20.10
N LEU A 19 13.29 124.38 -20.13
CA LEU A 19 12.83 125.60 -19.45
C LEU A 19 11.70 126.24 -20.26
N LYS A 20 10.51 126.37 -19.67
CA LYS A 20 9.42 127.15 -20.26
C LYS A 20 9.52 128.59 -19.76
N LEU A 21 9.94 129.49 -20.65
CA LEU A 21 9.98 130.92 -20.36
C LEU A 21 8.58 131.50 -20.18
N ASN A 22 8.42 132.37 -19.19
CA ASN A 22 7.21 133.16 -18.93
C ASN A 22 7.44 134.59 -19.43
N LEU A 23 7.32 134.78 -20.74
CA LEU A 23 7.46 136.10 -21.37
C LEU A 23 6.25 136.96 -21.01
N HIS A 24 6.46 138.09 -20.33
CA HIS A 24 5.39 139.01 -19.95
C HIS A 24 5.90 140.45 -19.87
N ALA A 25 4.98 141.41 -19.81
CA ALA A 25 5.31 142.82 -19.72
C ALA A 25 4.52 143.50 -18.59
N HIS A 26 5.17 144.43 -17.91
CA HIS A 26 4.57 145.35 -16.97
C HIS A 26 4.31 146.69 -17.67
N LEU A 27 3.06 147.17 -17.59
CA LEU A 27 2.62 148.43 -18.18
C LEU A 27 2.18 149.38 -17.06
N VAL A 28 2.80 150.55 -17.00
CA VAL A 28 2.36 151.67 -16.16
C VAL A 28 1.69 152.71 -17.06
N ALA A 29 0.36 152.67 -17.09
CA ALA A 29 -0.42 153.67 -17.79
C ALA A 29 -0.54 154.96 -16.95
N ASP A 30 -0.86 156.08 -17.61
CA ASP A 30 -1.31 157.29 -16.93
C ASP A 30 -2.83 157.22 -16.78
N TRP A 31 -3.32 157.51 -15.59
CA TRP A 31 -4.72 157.41 -15.22
C TRP A 31 -5.22 158.78 -14.77
N THR A 32 -4.50 159.85 -15.09
CA THR A 32 -4.85 161.23 -14.75
C THR A 32 -5.56 161.86 -15.94
N ASP A 33 -6.72 162.46 -15.69
CA ASP A 33 -7.32 163.36 -16.66
C ASP A 33 -6.46 164.64 -16.74
N HIS A 34 -5.79 164.84 -17.87
CA HIS A 34 -4.92 166.00 -18.09
C HIS A 34 -5.67 167.34 -18.14
N GLN A 35 -7.01 167.32 -18.30
CA GLN A 35 -7.83 168.53 -18.27
C GLN A 35 -8.25 168.90 -16.84
N SER A 36 -8.71 167.90 -16.05
CA SER A 36 -9.22 168.14 -14.70
C SER A 36 -8.18 167.95 -13.59
N GLY A 37 -7.03 167.34 -13.90
CA GLY A 37 -5.99 166.95 -12.94
C GLY A 37 -6.39 165.83 -11.96
N LYS A 38 -7.51 165.14 -12.17
CA LYS A 38 -8.02 164.10 -11.27
C LYS A 38 -7.73 162.71 -11.82
N SER A 39 -7.57 161.72 -10.95
CA SER A 39 -7.42 160.33 -11.36
C SER A 39 -8.76 159.74 -11.84
N LEU A 40 -8.73 159.08 -12.99
CA LEU A 40 -9.81 158.27 -13.55
C LEU A 40 -9.97 157.00 -12.72
N LYS A 41 -11.14 156.84 -12.10
CA LYS A 41 -11.49 155.62 -11.34
C LYS A 41 -12.24 154.66 -12.24
N LEU A 42 -11.58 153.58 -12.65
CA LEU A 42 -12.19 152.51 -13.44
C LEU A 42 -13.02 151.59 -12.55
N ASN A 43 -14.24 151.27 -13.00
CA ASN A 43 -15.12 150.31 -12.35
C ASN A 43 -14.93 148.89 -12.93
N ARG A 44 -15.64 147.88 -12.39
CA ARG A 44 -15.51 146.48 -12.84
C ARG A 44 -15.94 146.26 -14.30
N ASN A 45 -16.94 146.99 -14.79
CA ASN A 45 -17.41 146.89 -16.17
C ASN A 45 -16.36 147.49 -17.11
N ASP A 46 -15.80 148.65 -16.78
CA ASP A 46 -14.73 149.29 -17.55
C ASP A 46 -13.50 148.36 -17.66
N MET A 47 -13.14 147.69 -16.56
CA MET A 47 -12.05 146.70 -16.56
C MET A 47 -12.37 145.46 -17.42
N SER A 48 -13.63 145.01 -17.42
CA SER A 48 -14.09 143.89 -18.25
C SER A 48 -14.10 144.23 -19.74
N GLU A 49 -14.49 145.46 -20.09
CA GLU A 49 -14.46 145.99 -21.45
C GLU A 49 -13.01 146.20 -21.92
N MET A 50 -12.13 146.70 -21.05
CA MET A 50 -10.70 146.81 -21.33
C MET A 50 -10.07 145.45 -21.66
N GLN A 51 -10.48 144.38 -20.97
CA GLN A 51 -10.04 143.01 -21.32
C GLN A 51 -10.54 142.57 -22.70
N THR A 52 -11.78 142.91 -23.06
CA THR A 52 -12.35 142.61 -24.38
C THR A 52 -11.58 143.36 -25.47
N ILE A 53 -11.41 144.67 -25.33
CA ILE A 53 -10.68 145.51 -26.28
C ILE A 53 -9.23 145.01 -26.43
N CYS A 54 -8.56 144.68 -25.32
CA CYS A 54 -7.20 144.13 -25.35
C CYS A 54 -7.13 142.82 -26.13
N ALA A 55 -8.08 141.89 -25.91
CA ALA A 55 -8.15 140.63 -26.64
C ALA A 55 -8.41 140.84 -28.14
N GLU A 56 -9.32 141.75 -28.50
CA GLU A 56 -9.63 142.10 -29.89
C GLU A 56 -8.44 142.74 -30.61
N VAL A 57 -7.79 143.72 -29.98
CA VAL A 57 -6.62 144.43 -30.54
C VAL A 57 -5.42 143.51 -30.72
N LEU A 58 -5.19 142.59 -29.77
CA LEU A 58 -4.11 141.61 -29.85
C LEU A 58 -4.47 140.37 -30.68
N GLY A 59 -5.73 140.22 -31.11
CA GLY A 59 -6.23 139.03 -31.80
C GLY A 59 -6.15 137.75 -30.95
N MET A 60 -6.25 137.86 -29.63
CA MET A 60 -6.16 136.75 -28.68
C MET A 60 -7.54 136.32 -28.16
N GLU A 61 -7.67 135.07 -27.70
CA GLU A 61 -8.91 134.61 -27.06
C GLU A 61 -9.12 135.33 -25.72
N ARG A 62 -10.31 135.91 -25.55
CA ARG A 62 -10.69 136.56 -24.29
C ARG A 62 -10.78 135.54 -23.15
N GLY A 63 -10.25 135.90 -21.98
CA GLY A 63 -10.38 135.08 -20.78
C GLY A 63 -11.83 134.80 -20.36
N LYS A 64 -12.07 133.62 -19.79
CA LYS A 64 -13.37 133.21 -19.25
C LYS A 64 -13.61 133.82 -17.87
N SER A 65 -14.83 134.30 -17.62
CA SER A 65 -15.23 134.74 -16.28
C SER A 65 -15.12 133.57 -15.30
N SER A 66 -14.49 133.81 -14.14
CA SER A 66 -14.37 132.80 -13.10
C SER A 66 -14.43 133.47 -11.72
N GLU A 67 -14.80 132.70 -10.70
CA GLU A 67 -14.79 133.12 -9.30
C GLU A 67 -13.37 133.06 -8.69
N LYS A 68 -12.35 132.81 -9.51
CA LYS A 68 -10.97 132.70 -9.06
C LYS A 68 -10.47 134.06 -8.58
N GLN A 69 -10.09 134.11 -7.31
CA GLN A 69 -9.40 135.28 -6.79
C GLN A 69 -7.97 135.32 -7.32
N HIS A 70 -7.46 136.53 -7.56
CA HIS A 70 -6.07 136.73 -7.94
C HIS A 70 -5.16 136.24 -6.81
N LEU A 71 -4.26 135.31 -7.13
CA LEU A 71 -3.23 134.85 -6.21
C LEU A 71 -1.92 135.54 -6.56
N SER A 72 -1.19 135.99 -5.54
CA SER A 72 0.19 136.42 -5.74
C SER A 72 1.04 135.28 -6.27
N ALA A 73 2.15 135.59 -6.94
CA ALA A 73 3.04 134.58 -7.52
C ALA A 73 3.54 133.55 -6.48
N ILE A 74 3.71 133.96 -5.22
CA ILE A 74 4.10 133.07 -4.12
C ILE A 74 2.94 132.16 -3.72
N GLN A 75 1.73 132.69 -3.55
CA GLN A 75 0.54 131.91 -3.21
C GLN A 75 0.21 130.87 -4.29
N PHE A 76 0.37 131.22 -5.57
CA PHE A 76 0.17 130.28 -6.68
C PHE A 76 1.17 129.12 -6.64
N LYS A 77 2.44 129.39 -6.34
CA LYS A 77 3.49 128.35 -6.22
C LYS A 77 3.22 127.42 -5.03
N ILE A 78 2.82 127.97 -3.89
CA ILE A 78 2.47 127.18 -2.68
C ILE A 78 1.30 126.25 -2.99
N ALA A 79 0.18 126.77 -3.52
CA ALA A 79 -0.99 125.97 -3.82
C ALA A 79 -0.70 124.82 -4.82
N ALA A 80 0.15 125.07 -5.83
CA ALA A 80 0.55 124.05 -6.79
C ALA A 80 1.41 122.94 -6.16
N GLU A 81 2.29 123.28 -5.22
CA GLU A 81 3.15 122.32 -4.54
C GLU A 81 2.38 121.55 -3.46
N GLU A 82 1.47 122.19 -2.73
CA GLU A 82 0.54 121.53 -1.80
C GLU A 82 -0.31 120.49 -2.53
N GLN A 83 -0.85 120.83 -3.71
CA GLN A 83 -1.62 119.88 -4.51
C GLN A 83 -0.76 118.67 -4.95
N ARG A 84 0.51 118.88 -5.30
CA ARG A 84 1.44 117.79 -5.63
C ARG A 84 1.77 116.92 -4.42
N ALA A 85 2.07 117.54 -3.28
CA ALA A 85 2.37 116.84 -2.04
C ALA A 85 1.17 116.00 -1.58
N GLU A 86 -0.05 116.53 -1.68
CA GLU A 86 -1.27 115.77 -1.42
C GLU A 86 -1.46 114.60 -2.38
N ALA A 87 -1.25 114.81 -3.68
CA ALA A 87 -1.38 113.75 -4.68
C ALA A 87 -0.36 112.63 -4.43
N GLN A 88 0.87 112.98 -4.08
CA GLN A 88 1.92 112.03 -3.72
C GLN A 88 1.59 111.28 -2.43
N THR A 89 1.10 111.97 -1.40
CA THR A 89 0.68 111.36 -0.14
C THR A 89 -0.48 110.36 -0.37
N LYS A 90 -1.48 110.74 -1.17
CA LYS A 90 -2.58 109.85 -1.56
C LYS A 90 -2.08 108.63 -2.33
N ALA A 91 -1.12 108.81 -3.25
CA ALA A 91 -0.52 107.72 -4.00
C ALA A 91 0.25 106.73 -3.10
N ILE A 92 1.05 107.23 -2.15
CA ILE A 92 1.79 106.40 -1.18
C ILE A 92 0.82 105.64 -0.29
N ALA A 93 -0.23 106.30 0.22
CA ALA A 93 -1.25 105.65 1.04
C ALA A 93 -1.96 104.53 0.27
N LEU A 94 -2.35 104.79 -0.99
CA LEU A 94 -2.98 103.78 -1.85
C LEU A 94 -2.03 102.60 -2.11
N GLN A 95 -0.75 102.87 -2.38
CA GLN A 95 0.25 101.83 -2.62
C GLN A 95 0.47 100.95 -1.38
N SER A 96 0.48 101.55 -0.18
CA SER A 96 0.57 100.82 1.08
C SER A 96 -0.64 99.89 1.31
N VAL A 97 -1.85 100.40 1.09
CA VAL A 97 -3.09 99.61 1.22
C VAL A 97 -3.10 98.46 0.20
N LEU A 98 -2.74 98.73 -1.06
CA LEU A 98 -2.68 97.70 -2.09
C LEU A 98 -1.62 96.63 -1.77
N GLY A 99 -0.45 97.06 -1.27
CA GLY A 99 0.60 96.15 -0.81
C GLY A 99 0.14 95.24 0.32
N GLY A 100 -0.58 95.78 1.31
CA GLY A 100 -1.16 95.00 2.41
C GLY A 100 -2.21 93.99 1.93
N LEU A 101 -3.10 94.39 1.02
CA LEU A 101 -4.11 93.49 0.43
C LEU A 101 -3.46 92.36 -0.37
N MET A 102 -2.45 92.65 -1.19
CA MET A 102 -1.71 91.64 -1.93
C MET A 102 -0.96 90.69 -0.99
N LEU A 103 -0.28 91.21 0.03
CA LEU A 103 0.41 90.38 1.01
C LEU A 103 -0.56 89.44 1.73
N HIS A 104 -1.74 89.93 2.13
CA HIS A 104 -2.76 89.12 2.78
C HIS A 104 -3.34 88.04 1.84
N ALA A 105 -3.57 88.37 0.57
CA ALA A 105 -4.01 87.41 -0.44
C ALA A 105 -2.98 86.29 -0.64
N VAL A 106 -1.71 86.65 -0.84
CA VAL A 106 -0.61 85.68 -1.01
C VAL A 106 -0.45 84.81 0.25
N THR A 107 -0.50 85.41 1.44
CA THR A 107 -0.38 84.67 2.71
C THR A 107 -1.50 83.64 2.86
N ARG A 108 -2.74 83.99 2.51
CA ARG A 108 -3.87 83.06 2.54
C ARG A 108 -3.68 81.92 1.55
N GLU A 109 -3.19 82.20 0.34
CA GLU A 109 -2.91 81.16 -0.66
C GLU A 109 -1.82 80.21 -0.19
N VAL A 110 -0.71 80.72 0.35
CA VAL A 110 0.38 79.90 0.90
C VAL A 110 -0.14 78.98 2.00
N GLN A 111 -0.89 79.49 2.97
CA GLN A 111 -1.47 78.69 4.05
C GLN A 111 -2.37 77.56 3.51
N LEU A 112 -3.19 77.86 2.50
CA LEU A 112 -4.06 76.88 1.86
C LEU A 112 -3.25 75.78 1.14
N HIS A 113 -2.15 76.16 0.47
CA HIS A 113 -1.27 75.20 -0.21
C HIS A 113 -0.47 74.36 0.79
N GLU A 114 0.00 74.94 1.89
CA GLU A 114 0.66 74.22 2.98
C GLU A 114 -0.27 73.18 3.61
N GLY A 115 -1.53 73.54 3.85
CA GLY A 115 -2.55 72.61 4.34
C GLY A 115 -2.78 71.43 3.38
N LYS A 116 -2.94 71.71 2.08
CA LYS A 116 -3.06 70.67 1.04
C LYS A 116 -1.82 69.77 0.97
N LEU A 117 -0.63 70.35 1.04
CA LEU A 117 0.62 69.61 1.00
C LEU A 117 0.78 68.71 2.22
N LYS A 118 0.42 69.19 3.41
CA LYS A 118 0.45 68.41 4.65
C LYS A 118 -0.50 67.20 4.56
N TYR A 119 -1.73 67.43 4.11
CA TYR A 119 -2.70 66.36 3.88
C TYR A 119 -2.20 65.31 2.88
N ALA A 120 -1.64 65.73 1.75
CA ALA A 120 -1.07 64.81 0.75
C ALA A 120 0.12 64.00 1.32
N LYS A 121 0.99 64.63 2.12
CA LYS A 121 2.08 63.93 2.81
C LYS A 121 1.55 62.90 3.82
N GLU A 122 0.52 63.23 4.59
CA GLU A 122 -0.10 62.28 5.53
C GLU A 122 -0.73 61.10 4.79
N GLN A 123 -1.44 61.35 3.69
CA GLN A 123 -2.04 60.30 2.85
C GLN A 123 -0.98 59.35 2.29
N THR A 124 0.10 59.88 1.69
CA THR A 124 1.20 59.04 1.17
C THR A 124 1.86 58.23 2.28
N VAL A 125 2.07 58.78 3.48
CA VAL A 125 2.60 58.01 4.62
C VAL A 125 1.67 56.86 5.02
N GLN A 126 0.36 57.08 5.03
CA GLN A 126 -0.61 56.00 5.32
C GLN A 126 -0.59 54.93 4.24
N GLU A 127 -0.53 55.29 2.97
CA GLU A 127 -0.39 54.35 1.85
C GLU A 127 0.87 53.49 1.97
N HIS A 128 2.02 54.10 2.35
CA HIS A 128 3.25 53.34 2.59
C HIS A 128 3.12 52.37 3.77
N LYS A 129 2.45 52.76 4.86
CA LYS A 129 2.18 51.86 6.01
C LYS A 129 1.32 50.67 5.60
N ILE A 130 0.25 50.93 4.83
CA ILE A 130 -0.62 49.89 4.30
C ILE A 130 0.18 48.94 3.39
N MET A 131 0.99 49.48 2.48
CA MET A 131 1.83 48.69 1.58
C MET A 131 2.86 47.84 2.32
N ALA A 132 3.48 48.35 3.38
CA ALA A 132 4.40 47.58 4.23
C ALA A 132 3.67 46.40 4.89
N HIS A 133 2.49 46.65 5.47
CA HIS A 133 1.68 45.58 6.08
C HIS A 133 1.25 44.51 5.05
N TYR A 134 0.84 44.92 3.84
CA TYR A 134 0.53 43.98 2.75
C TYR A 134 1.73 43.15 2.34
N ARG A 135 2.93 43.74 2.29
CA ARG A 135 4.17 43.03 1.97
C ARG A 135 4.48 41.97 3.03
N ASP A 136 4.37 42.31 4.31
CA ASP A 136 4.61 41.38 5.41
C ASP A 136 3.60 40.23 5.41
N LEU A 137 2.32 40.55 5.20
CA LEU A 137 1.26 39.55 5.10
C LEU A 137 1.50 38.60 3.92
N ARG A 138 1.90 39.13 2.77
CA ARG A 138 2.25 38.33 1.59
C ARG A 138 3.40 37.36 1.86
N ILE A 139 4.43 37.82 2.60
CA ILE A 139 5.55 36.95 3.00
C ILE A 139 5.09 35.85 3.95
N LYS A 140 4.28 36.16 4.97
CA LYS A 140 3.73 35.15 5.90
C LYS A 140 2.91 34.09 5.17
N VAL A 141 1.96 34.52 4.34
CA VAL A 141 1.13 33.61 3.53
C VAL A 141 1.99 32.73 2.61
N SER A 142 3.07 33.28 2.05
CA SER A 142 4.00 32.50 1.23
C SER A 142 4.75 31.44 2.03
N LYS A 143 5.16 31.74 3.27
CA LYS A 143 5.83 30.79 4.15
C LYS A 143 4.89 29.67 4.60
N GLU A 144 3.70 30.03 5.07
CA GLU A 144 2.67 29.06 5.47
C GLU A 144 2.29 28.12 4.31
N ARG A 145 2.18 28.64 3.08
CA ARG A 145 1.94 27.81 1.89
C ARG A 145 3.07 26.81 1.62
N GLU A 146 4.32 27.21 1.83
CA GLU A 146 5.47 26.32 1.64
C GLU A 146 5.52 25.25 2.73
N GLU A 147 5.24 25.62 3.99
CA GLU A 147 5.14 24.68 5.12
C GLU A 147 4.05 23.63 4.90
N ILE A 148 2.82 24.07 4.54
CA ILE A 148 1.71 23.17 4.20
C ILE A 148 2.07 22.25 3.02
N SER A 149 2.74 22.79 2.00
CA SER A 149 3.20 22.02 0.83
C SER A 149 4.17 20.92 1.24
N GLN A 150 5.11 21.23 2.12
CA GLN A 150 6.10 20.27 2.61
C GLN A 150 5.45 19.20 3.50
N GLU A 151 4.57 19.59 4.43
CA GLU A 151 3.81 18.66 5.26
C GLU A 151 2.94 17.72 4.41
N THR A 152 2.31 18.24 3.35
CA THR A 152 1.52 17.45 2.40
C THR A 152 2.38 16.42 1.66
N LYS A 153 3.60 16.77 1.26
CA LYS A 153 4.54 15.83 0.62
C LYS A 153 4.96 14.71 1.58
N GLU A 154 5.27 15.08 2.82
CA GLU A 154 5.67 14.11 3.85
C GLU A 154 4.52 13.15 4.18
N MET A 155 3.33 13.68 4.44
CA MET A 155 2.12 12.88 4.67
C MET A 155 1.82 11.96 3.48
N ARG A 156 2.00 12.42 2.24
CA ARG A 156 1.85 11.57 1.04
C ARG A 156 2.86 10.42 1.02
N SER A 157 4.10 10.69 1.43
CA SER A 157 5.18 9.70 1.46
C SER A 157 4.92 8.64 2.54
N GLN A 158 4.50 9.08 3.73
CA GLN A 158 4.07 8.19 4.81
C GLN A 158 2.86 7.34 4.39
N MET A 159 1.88 7.94 3.72
CA MET A 159 0.70 7.22 3.22
C MET A 159 1.07 6.18 2.16
N GLN A 160 2.02 6.48 1.27
CA GLN A 160 2.53 5.51 0.30
C GLN A 160 3.27 4.34 0.97
N PHE A 161 4.05 4.62 2.01
CA PHE A 161 4.68 3.57 2.83
C PHE A 161 3.65 2.69 3.52
N CYS A 162 2.68 3.28 4.22
CA CYS A 162 1.59 2.56 4.87
C CYS A 162 0.79 1.71 3.88
N LYS A 163 0.50 2.24 2.69
CA LYS A 163 -0.13 1.48 1.60
C LYS A 163 0.70 0.25 1.21
N GLY A 164 2.01 0.41 1.03
CA GLY A 164 2.90 -0.73 0.74
C GLY A 164 2.91 -1.79 1.84
N VAL A 165 2.87 -1.38 3.11
CA VAL A 165 2.74 -2.31 4.25
C VAL A 165 1.40 -3.05 4.20
N VAL A 166 0.30 -2.35 3.94
CA VAL A 166 -1.03 -2.98 3.80
C VAL A 166 -1.05 -3.97 2.64
N ASP A 167 -0.53 -3.60 1.47
CA ASP A 167 -0.45 -4.47 0.30
C ASP A 167 0.36 -5.74 0.60
N SER A 168 1.46 -5.62 1.35
CA SER A 168 2.27 -6.78 1.78
C SER A 168 1.50 -7.71 2.74
N LYS A 169 0.71 -7.14 3.66
CA LYS A 169 -0.13 -7.91 4.59
C LYS A 169 -1.27 -8.61 3.85
N ILE A 170 -1.89 -7.95 2.86
CA ILE A 170 -2.92 -8.55 2.01
C ILE A 170 -2.35 -9.80 1.30
N LYS A 171 -1.19 -9.68 0.64
CA LYS A 171 -0.53 -10.82 -0.01
C LYS A 171 -0.25 -11.98 0.96
N ARG A 172 0.15 -11.67 2.20
CA ARG A 172 0.37 -12.69 3.22
C ARG A 172 -0.94 -13.36 3.67
N ILE A 173 -2.01 -12.60 3.80
CA ILE A 173 -3.35 -13.14 4.10
C ILE A 173 -3.82 -14.06 2.97
N GLU A 174 -3.62 -13.67 1.71
CA GLU A 174 -3.95 -14.50 0.54
C GLU A 174 -3.15 -15.82 0.54
N ALA A 175 -1.84 -15.76 0.81
CA ALA A 175 -1.01 -16.96 0.92
C ALA A 175 -1.50 -17.91 2.02
N LEU A 176 -1.79 -17.37 3.22
CA LEU A 176 -2.34 -18.16 4.33
C LEU A 176 -3.72 -18.75 4.00
N ARG A 177 -4.57 -18.04 3.24
CA ARG A 177 -5.86 -18.58 2.78
C ARG A 177 -5.67 -19.77 1.86
N SER A 178 -4.73 -19.72 0.92
CA SER A 178 -4.41 -20.84 0.05
C SER A 178 -3.86 -22.04 0.84
N GLU A 179 -3.02 -21.80 1.83
CA GLU A 179 -2.49 -22.85 2.72
C GLU A 179 -3.62 -23.52 3.54
N ILE A 180 -4.52 -22.73 4.13
CA ILE A 180 -5.70 -23.25 4.83
C ILE A 180 -6.59 -24.07 3.89
N SER A 181 -6.77 -23.63 2.64
CA SER A 181 -7.51 -24.40 1.63
C SER A 181 -6.88 -25.76 1.40
N GLY A 182 -5.56 -25.82 1.18
CA GLY A 182 -4.84 -27.07 0.96
C GLY A 182 -4.90 -28.00 2.18
N LEU A 183 -4.74 -27.47 3.40
CA LEU A 183 -4.92 -28.25 4.63
C LEU A 183 -6.35 -28.77 4.79
N SER A 184 -7.35 -28.01 4.35
CA SER A 184 -8.75 -28.46 4.36
C SER A 184 -9.00 -29.61 3.40
N GLU A 185 -8.37 -29.60 2.22
CA GLU A 185 -8.43 -30.70 1.26
C GLU A 185 -7.77 -31.97 1.84
N GLN A 186 -6.56 -31.84 2.40
CA GLN A 186 -5.88 -32.95 3.07
C GLN A 186 -6.70 -33.52 4.23
N LYS A 187 -7.34 -32.66 5.03
CA LYS A 187 -8.25 -33.10 6.09
C LYS A 187 -9.39 -33.96 5.54
N ASN A 188 -9.98 -33.57 4.41
CA ASN A 188 -11.08 -34.33 3.80
C ASN A 188 -10.59 -35.70 3.30
N GLU A 189 -9.41 -35.77 2.70
CA GLU A 189 -8.78 -37.03 2.27
C GLU A 189 -8.53 -37.96 3.47
N VAL A 190 -8.02 -37.43 4.59
CA VAL A 190 -7.86 -38.22 5.82
C VAL A 190 -9.20 -38.72 6.35
N LEU A 191 -10.27 -37.92 6.28
CA LEU A 191 -11.60 -38.37 6.69
C LEU A 191 -12.12 -39.53 5.82
N GLU A 192 -11.88 -39.51 4.50
CA GLU A 192 -12.21 -40.62 3.63
C GLU A 192 -11.42 -41.89 3.99
N LEU A 193 -10.11 -41.77 4.21
CA LEU A 193 -9.26 -42.89 4.63
C LEU A 193 -9.70 -43.48 5.98
N ILE A 194 -10.13 -42.64 6.92
CA ILE A 194 -10.72 -43.11 8.20
C ILE A 194 -11.99 -43.91 7.92
N GLY A 195 -12.86 -43.43 7.02
CA GLY A 195 -14.06 -44.16 6.61
C GLY A 195 -13.74 -45.52 6.00
N GLN A 196 -12.75 -45.59 5.10
CA GLN A 196 -12.26 -46.84 4.51
C GLN A 196 -11.68 -47.78 5.57
N LYS A 197 -10.89 -47.27 6.52
CA LYS A 197 -10.32 -48.05 7.62
C LYS A 197 -11.41 -48.67 8.49
N GLU A 198 -12.45 -47.92 8.84
CA GLU A 198 -13.58 -48.44 9.62
C GLU A 198 -14.36 -49.50 8.84
N GLN A 199 -14.49 -49.37 7.51
CA GLN A 199 -15.09 -50.41 6.68
C GLN A 199 -14.23 -51.68 6.66
N LEU A 200 -12.93 -51.55 6.39
CA LEU A 200 -11.99 -52.68 6.44
C LEU A 200 -12.00 -53.39 7.79
N LYS A 201 -12.15 -52.65 8.90
CA LYS A 201 -12.26 -53.23 10.24
C LYS A 201 -13.51 -54.11 10.38
N LYS A 202 -14.66 -53.70 9.81
CA LYS A 202 -15.87 -54.53 9.77
C LYS A 202 -15.67 -55.76 8.91
N ASP A 203 -15.02 -55.61 7.75
CA ASP A 203 -14.76 -56.72 6.83
C ASP A 203 -13.82 -57.75 7.47
N VAL A 204 -12.76 -57.31 8.17
CA VAL A 204 -11.85 -58.18 8.93
C VAL A 204 -12.61 -58.95 10.01
N LEU A 205 -13.47 -58.29 10.80
CA LEU A 205 -14.29 -58.97 11.81
C LEU A 205 -15.22 -60.03 11.18
N SER A 206 -15.79 -59.74 10.00
CA SER A 206 -16.63 -60.70 9.27
C SER A 206 -15.81 -61.91 8.78
N LEU A 207 -14.61 -61.67 8.27
CA LEU A 207 -13.70 -62.73 7.82
C LEU A 207 -13.19 -63.58 8.99
N GLU A 208 -12.86 -62.97 10.13
CA GLU A 208 -12.50 -63.70 11.36
C GLU A 208 -13.64 -64.61 11.82
N CYS A 209 -14.89 -64.13 11.76
CA CYS A 209 -16.06 -64.96 12.08
C CYS A 209 -16.19 -66.15 11.12
N SER A 210 -16.04 -65.90 9.82
CA SER A 210 -16.08 -66.95 8.80
C SER A 210 -14.92 -67.94 8.96
N GLN A 211 -13.73 -67.46 9.33
CA GLN A 211 -12.58 -68.30 9.60
C GLN A 211 -12.83 -69.21 10.81
N GLN A 212 -13.41 -68.68 11.89
CA GLN A 212 -13.81 -69.49 13.05
C GLN A 212 -14.81 -70.58 12.67
N GLU A 213 -15.81 -70.26 11.82
CA GLU A 213 -16.75 -71.26 11.29
C GLU A 213 -16.02 -72.37 10.53
N THR A 214 -15.17 -72.01 9.55
CA THR A 214 -14.41 -73.00 8.77
C THR A 214 -13.44 -73.82 9.63
N GLN A 215 -12.84 -73.23 10.66
CA GLN A 215 -11.98 -73.95 11.60
C GLN A 215 -12.79 -74.99 12.39
N MET A 216 -14.00 -74.61 12.82
CA MET A 216 -14.91 -75.51 13.52
C MET A 216 -15.34 -76.68 12.62
N GLU A 217 -15.62 -76.41 11.33
CA GLU A 217 -15.88 -77.46 10.33
C GLU A 217 -14.66 -78.38 10.13
N LEU A 218 -13.46 -77.82 10.08
CA LEU A 218 -12.21 -78.58 9.94
C LEU A 218 -11.95 -79.47 11.17
N ASP A 219 -12.24 -78.98 12.37
CA ASP A 219 -12.15 -79.74 13.61
C ASP A 219 -13.17 -80.89 13.65
N VAL A 220 -14.40 -80.67 13.16
CA VAL A 220 -15.41 -81.73 12.99
C VAL A 220 -14.90 -82.80 12.03
N LEU A 221 -14.40 -82.41 10.85
CA LEU A 221 -13.85 -83.33 9.86
C LEU A 221 -12.64 -84.10 10.41
N ASN A 222 -11.75 -83.44 11.15
CA ASN A 222 -10.63 -84.11 11.82
C ASN A 222 -11.13 -85.14 12.84
N GLY A 223 -12.18 -84.84 13.59
CA GLY A 223 -12.87 -85.79 14.46
C GLY A 223 -13.43 -86.99 13.69
N GLU A 224 -14.08 -86.76 12.54
CA GLU A 224 -14.58 -87.83 11.67
C GLU A 224 -13.45 -88.70 11.10
N VAL A 225 -12.35 -88.09 10.65
CA VAL A 225 -11.16 -88.80 10.16
C VAL A 225 -10.55 -89.65 11.27
N PHE A 226 -10.40 -89.10 12.47
CA PHE A 226 -9.91 -89.85 13.64
C PHE A 226 -10.79 -91.08 13.94
N MET A 227 -12.12 -90.91 13.89
CA MET A 227 -13.06 -92.02 14.08
C MET A 227 -12.90 -93.07 12.98
N LYS A 228 -12.74 -92.67 11.72
CA LYS A 228 -12.49 -93.59 10.60
C LYS A 228 -11.14 -94.30 10.70
N GLU A 229 -10.08 -93.63 11.12
CA GLU A 229 -8.78 -94.28 11.37
C GLU A 229 -8.87 -95.30 12.48
N LYS A 230 -9.53 -94.96 13.59
CA LYS A 230 -9.77 -95.91 14.68
C LYS A 230 -10.57 -97.13 14.19
N SER A 231 -11.60 -96.92 13.38
CA SER A 231 -12.34 -98.01 12.74
C SER A 231 -11.47 -98.84 11.78
N ARG A 232 -10.59 -98.20 11.00
CA ARG A 232 -9.63 -98.88 10.12
C ARG A 232 -8.67 -99.75 10.92
N ASP A 233 -8.13 -99.25 12.02
CA ASP A 233 -7.18 -99.97 12.86
C ASP A 233 -7.83 -101.20 13.54
N ILE A 234 -9.09 -101.08 13.97
CA ILE A 234 -9.88 -102.21 14.47
C ILE A 234 -10.04 -103.27 13.39
N LEU A 235 -10.50 -102.87 12.19
CA LEU A 235 -10.67 -103.80 11.06
C LEU A 235 -9.33 -104.43 10.65
N GLN A 236 -8.22 -103.71 10.76
CA GLN A 236 -6.89 -104.22 10.46
C GLN A 236 -6.42 -105.25 11.51
N GLY A 237 -6.77 -105.05 12.79
CA GLY A 237 -6.59 -106.06 13.84
C GLY A 237 -7.40 -107.34 13.58
N GLU A 238 -8.67 -107.19 13.21
CA GLU A 238 -9.54 -108.34 12.86
C GLU A 238 -8.98 -109.11 11.65
N VAL A 239 -8.50 -108.42 10.62
CA VAL A 239 -7.85 -109.07 9.46
C VAL A 239 -6.57 -109.82 9.87
N GLN A 240 -5.77 -109.27 10.79
CA GLN A 240 -4.57 -109.94 11.28
C GLN A 240 -4.90 -111.21 12.07
N GLU A 241 -5.92 -111.19 12.92
CA GLU A 241 -6.38 -112.38 13.66
C GLU A 241 -6.87 -113.48 12.70
N LEU A 242 -7.72 -113.14 11.74
CA LEU A 242 -8.18 -114.09 10.72
C LEU A 242 -7.03 -114.67 9.88
N THR A 243 -5.97 -113.88 9.66
CA THR A 243 -4.77 -114.32 8.94
C THR A 243 -3.97 -115.35 9.76
N GLN A 244 -3.84 -115.14 11.08
CA GLN A 244 -3.21 -116.09 11.99
C GLN A 244 -4.02 -117.39 12.11
N GLU A 245 -5.35 -117.31 12.19
CA GLU A 245 -6.21 -118.49 12.20
C GLU A 245 -6.07 -119.32 10.91
N ARG A 246 -6.02 -118.65 9.75
CA ARG A 246 -5.76 -119.30 8.46
C ARG A 246 -4.40 -120.03 8.44
N ASP A 247 -3.35 -119.41 8.96
CA ASP A 247 -2.01 -120.00 8.93
C ASP A 247 -1.84 -121.16 9.92
N LYS A 248 -2.54 -121.10 11.06
CA LYS A 248 -2.67 -122.23 12.00
C LYS A 248 -3.38 -123.42 11.35
N ALA A 249 -4.48 -123.19 10.65
CA ALA A 249 -5.19 -124.24 9.90
C ALA A 249 -4.32 -124.88 8.79
N LYS A 250 -3.43 -124.10 8.14
CA LYS A 250 -2.46 -124.61 7.18
C LYS A 250 -1.39 -125.51 7.82
N GLN A 251 -0.93 -125.18 9.03
CA GLN A 251 0.04 -126.01 9.77
C GLN A 251 -0.59 -127.33 10.21
N GLU A 252 -1.83 -127.31 10.70
CA GLU A 252 -2.56 -128.51 11.11
C GLU A 252 -2.84 -129.45 9.92
N THR A 253 -3.18 -128.90 8.75
CA THR A 253 -3.36 -129.69 7.52
C THR A 253 -2.04 -130.25 6.95
N ALA A 254 -0.91 -129.54 7.14
CA ALA A 254 0.42 -130.05 6.79
C ALA A 254 0.86 -131.19 7.73
N ALA A 255 0.59 -131.09 9.03
CA ALA A 255 0.86 -132.14 10.02
C ALA A 255 0.06 -133.42 9.72
N ALA A 256 -1.21 -133.30 9.34
CA ALA A 256 -2.04 -134.43 8.95
C ALA A 256 -1.50 -135.17 7.69
N ARG A 257 -0.93 -134.44 6.72
CA ARG A 257 -0.30 -135.03 5.52
C ARG A 257 1.00 -135.76 5.83
N ALA A 258 1.80 -135.28 6.78
CA ALA A 258 3.04 -135.93 7.21
C ALA A 258 2.78 -137.30 7.87
N SER A 259 1.78 -137.39 8.76
CA SER A 259 1.39 -138.67 9.39
C SER A 259 0.83 -139.69 8.39
N LEU A 260 0.15 -139.23 7.32
CA LEU A 260 -0.38 -140.09 6.26
C LEU A 260 0.74 -140.71 5.40
N LEU A 261 1.82 -139.97 5.15
CA LEU A 261 3.01 -140.47 4.44
C LEU A 261 3.74 -141.55 5.24
N GLU A 262 3.81 -141.41 6.56
CA GLU A 262 4.45 -142.38 7.45
C GLU A 262 3.70 -143.73 7.49
N LEU A 263 2.37 -143.70 7.52
CA LEU A 263 1.51 -144.89 7.45
C LEU A 263 1.62 -145.63 6.11
N THR A 264 1.90 -144.90 5.02
CA THR A 264 2.02 -145.49 3.67
C THR A 264 3.35 -146.25 3.52
N ARG A 265 4.43 -145.75 4.12
CA ARG A 265 5.77 -146.39 4.15
C ARG A 265 5.79 -147.70 4.97
N ASN A 266 5.03 -147.77 6.06
CA ASN A 266 4.90 -149.00 6.85
C ASN A 266 4.10 -150.10 6.14
N LYS A 267 3.19 -149.75 5.22
CA LYS A 267 2.40 -150.71 4.45
C LYS A 267 3.23 -151.42 3.37
N GLU A 268 4.26 -150.77 2.83
CA GLU A 268 5.17 -151.36 1.83
C GLU A 268 6.16 -152.35 2.45
N ASN A 269 6.67 -152.07 3.66
CA ASN A 269 7.58 -152.98 4.36
C ASN A 269 6.94 -154.34 4.69
N VAL A 270 5.65 -154.39 5.04
CA VAL A 270 4.97 -155.67 5.36
C VAL A 270 4.84 -156.59 4.13
N LYS A 271 4.83 -156.05 2.91
CA LYS A 271 4.77 -156.87 1.67
C LYS A 271 6.11 -157.54 1.35
N THR A 272 7.22 -156.88 1.65
CA THR A 272 8.57 -157.38 1.34
C THR A 272 8.95 -158.59 2.21
N TRP A 273 8.58 -158.58 3.50
CA TRP A 273 8.86 -159.68 4.42
C TRP A 273 8.03 -160.93 4.14
N LYS A 274 6.85 -160.78 3.53
CA LYS A 274 5.98 -161.89 3.16
C LYS A 274 6.50 -162.69 1.96
N CYS A 275 7.27 -162.06 1.07
CA CYS A 275 7.89 -162.69 -0.10
C CYS A 275 9.12 -163.53 0.26
N ALA A 276 9.96 -163.04 1.17
CA ALA A 276 11.17 -163.75 1.63
C ALA A 276 10.87 -165.05 2.40
N TYR A 277 9.74 -165.11 3.12
CA TYR A 277 9.35 -166.30 3.90
C TYR A 277 8.85 -167.45 3.00
N GLN A 278 8.24 -167.14 1.85
CA GLN A 278 7.70 -168.16 0.93
C GLN A 278 8.78 -168.83 0.07
N GLU A 279 9.88 -168.13 -0.25
CA GLU A 279 11.01 -168.73 -1.00
C GLU A 279 11.84 -169.69 -0.14
N LEU A 280 12.00 -169.41 1.16
CA LEU A 280 12.75 -170.30 2.06
C LEU A 280 12.05 -171.65 2.29
N LEU A 281 10.71 -171.70 2.27
CA LEU A 281 9.96 -172.95 2.46
C LEU A 281 10.09 -173.92 1.26
N HIS A 282 10.29 -173.41 0.04
CA HIS A 282 10.40 -174.24 -1.16
C HIS A 282 11.76 -174.95 -1.31
N ILE A 283 12.80 -174.47 -0.63
CA ILE A 283 14.17 -174.98 -0.79
C ILE A 283 14.48 -176.16 0.14
N ILE A 284 13.89 -176.21 1.35
CA ILE A 284 14.32 -177.18 2.38
C ILE A 284 13.38 -178.40 2.49
N GLN A 285 12.13 -178.31 2.03
CA GLN A 285 11.15 -179.40 2.10
C GLN A 285 11.62 -180.76 1.54
N PRO A 286 12.45 -180.84 0.48
CA PRO A 286 12.99 -182.13 0.00
C PRO A 286 13.99 -182.79 0.95
N VAL A 287 14.68 -182.02 1.80
CA VAL A 287 15.68 -182.51 2.77
C VAL A 287 15.00 -183.08 4.02
N LEU A 288 13.91 -182.45 4.48
CA LEU A 288 13.12 -182.94 5.61
C LEU A 288 12.41 -184.27 5.28
N ASP A 289 11.89 -184.43 4.06
CA ASP A 289 11.27 -185.68 3.59
C ASP A 289 12.26 -186.86 3.44
N ALA A 290 13.55 -186.57 3.20
CA ALA A 290 14.61 -187.59 3.15
C ALA A 290 15.03 -188.05 4.55
N ILE A 291 15.03 -187.16 5.55
CA ILE A 291 15.38 -187.46 6.94
C ILE A 291 14.29 -188.32 7.60
N THR A 292 13.01 -188.15 7.25
CA THR A 292 11.91 -188.99 7.78
C THR A 292 11.89 -190.41 7.19
N ARG A 293 12.52 -190.65 6.02
CA ARG A 293 12.57 -191.99 5.38
C ARG A 293 13.73 -192.88 5.83
N LEU A 294 14.78 -192.34 6.44
CA LEU A 294 15.89 -193.13 7.04
C LEU A 294 15.62 -193.58 8.48
N ALA A 295 14.53 -193.12 9.11
CA ALA A 295 14.11 -193.47 10.47
C ALA A 295 13.40 -194.85 10.59
N HIS A 296 13.50 -195.73 9.59
CA HIS A 296 12.86 -197.06 9.58
C HIS A 296 13.81 -198.22 9.19
N TYR A 297 15.01 -198.33 9.79
CA TYR A 297 15.67 -199.63 10.03
C TYR A 297 16.97 -199.46 10.86
N ASN A 298 17.11 -200.26 11.93
CA ASN A 298 18.28 -200.42 12.84
C ASN A 298 18.47 -199.31 13.89
N GLY A 299 18.58 -199.55 15.20
CA GLY A 299 18.90 -200.76 15.94
C GLY A 299 20.10 -200.51 16.86
N ARG A 300 19.85 -200.44 18.19
CA ARG A 300 20.80 -200.55 19.32
C ARG A 300 21.86 -199.44 19.51
N GLY A 301 21.67 -198.69 20.61
CA GLY A 301 22.68 -198.17 21.58
C GLY A 301 23.99 -197.54 21.08
N GLY A 302 24.26 -196.30 21.53
CA GLY A 302 25.61 -195.72 21.55
C GLY A 302 25.64 -194.19 21.46
N MET A 303 26.39 -193.53 22.36
CA MET A 303 26.78 -192.10 22.32
C MET A 303 27.54 -191.74 21.04
N PHE A 304 27.59 -190.44 20.65
CA PHE A 304 28.74 -189.63 20.16
C PHE A 304 28.19 -188.18 19.96
N THR A 305 28.58 -187.15 20.73
CA THR A 305 29.73 -186.22 20.68
C THR A 305 29.96 -185.41 19.38
N ALA A 306 29.94 -184.08 19.56
CA ALA A 306 30.72 -182.99 18.93
C ALA A 306 30.66 -182.71 17.41
N PHE A 307 30.34 -181.46 17.06
CA PHE A 307 31.03 -180.52 16.13
C PHE A 307 30.12 -179.27 15.95
N GLU A 308 30.44 -178.11 16.53
CA GLU A 308 31.27 -177.00 16.02
C GLU A 308 30.63 -176.15 14.89
N THR A 309 30.24 -174.93 15.30
CA THR A 309 30.21 -173.60 14.65
C THR A 309 30.04 -173.45 13.13
N PHE A 310 29.01 -172.68 12.73
CA PHE A 310 29.12 -171.71 11.64
C PHE A 310 28.25 -170.46 11.91
N GLN A 311 28.87 -169.31 11.70
CA GLN A 311 28.39 -167.94 11.95
C GLN A 311 27.77 -167.37 10.66
N ILE A 312 26.58 -166.75 10.72
CA ILE A 312 26.06 -165.90 9.62
C ILE A 312 25.38 -164.65 10.21
N ASN A 313 25.95 -163.49 9.87
CA ASN A 313 25.33 -162.17 9.98
C ASN A 313 24.19 -162.04 8.96
N PHE A 314 23.04 -161.49 9.37
CA PHE A 314 22.09 -160.86 8.45
C PHE A 314 21.63 -159.52 9.04
N ALA A 315 21.96 -158.46 8.32
CA ALA A 315 21.41 -157.12 8.48
C ALA A 315 20.15 -157.00 7.62
N LEU A 316 19.07 -156.52 8.23
CA LEU A 316 17.92 -155.84 7.62
C LEU A 316 17.27 -154.95 8.69
#